data_AF-A0A974B6D6-F1
#
_entry.id   AF-A0A974B6D6-F1
#
_cell.length_a   1.000
_cell.length_b   1.000
_cell.length_c   1.000
_cell.angle_alpha   90.00
_cell.angle_beta   90.00
_cell.angle_gamma   90.00
#
_symmetry.space_group_name_H-M   'P 1'
#
loop_
_entity.id
_entity.type
_entity.pdbx_description
1 polymer ?
#
loop_
_entity_poly.entity_id
_entity_poly.type
_entity_poly.pdbx_seq_one_letter_code
_entity_poly.pdbx_strand_id
1 'polypeptide(L)'
;MKDEGMKEEEEEDPGEAMMDDQNHNNWGAGVYGRYLLEERLLPPAGPPRPAGPEHNGAGLRGCEPGGAAGRAGAAGAIAAINISASTSKFLMNVITIEDYKSTYWPKLDSAIDQLLTQSPGDYIPISYEQIYSCVYKCVCQQHSEQMYSDLIKKITNHLERVSKELQASPPDLYIERFNIALGQYMGALQSIVPLFIYMNKFYIETKLNRDLKDDLIKLFTEHVAEKHIYNLMPLLLEAQSTPFQITPSTMANIVKGLYTLRPEWVQMAPALFSKFIPNVLPPAMESELQEYAAQDQKLQRELIQNGFTR
;
A
#
# COMPACT_ATOMS: atom_id res chain seq x y z
N MET A 1 -47.89 61.48 19.98
CA MET A 1 -46.84 62.05 19.13
C MET A 1 -45.58 61.25 19.43
N LYS A 2 -45.04 60.49 18.47
CA LYS A 2 -44.28 60.96 17.27
C LYS A 2 -42.91 61.51 17.70
N ASP A 3 -41.76 61.17 17.12
CA ASP A 3 -41.29 60.03 16.28
C ASP A 3 -39.78 59.81 16.69
N GLU A 4 -38.96 58.84 16.28
CA GLU A 4 -38.97 57.66 15.38
C GLU A 4 -38.42 56.44 16.21
N GLY A 5 -37.96 55.27 15.74
CA GLY A 5 -37.94 54.68 14.39
C GLY A 5 -36.59 54.11 13.89
N MET A 6 -35.86 53.28 14.66
CA MET A 6 -34.74 52.49 14.11
C MET A 6 -34.61 51.11 14.79
N LYS A 7 -34.61 50.05 13.98
CA LYS A 7 -34.07 48.73 14.30
C LYS A 7 -33.02 48.42 13.24
N GLU A 8 -31.95 47.76 13.64
CA GLU A 8 -30.96 47.25 12.70
C GLU A 8 -31.51 45.94 12.10
N GLU A 9 -31.67 45.93 10.77
CA GLU A 9 -31.87 44.73 9.98
C GLU A 9 -30.52 44.36 9.38
N GLU A 10 -29.86 43.32 9.90
CA GLU A 10 -28.80 42.60 9.19
C GLU A 10 -29.41 41.35 8.57
N GLU A 11 -29.12 41.10 7.29
CA GLU A 11 -29.77 40.06 6.49
C GLU A 11 -29.28 38.65 6.89
N GLU A 12 -30.22 37.73 7.16
CA GLU A 12 -29.90 36.29 7.20
C GLU A 12 -29.62 35.81 5.76
N ASP A 13 -28.34 35.76 5.37
CA ASP A 13 -27.89 35.21 4.09
C ASP A 13 -28.21 33.68 4.00
N PRO A 14 -29.15 33.24 3.15
CA PRO A 14 -29.71 31.91 3.22
C PRO A 14 -29.06 30.94 2.22
N GLY A 15 -27.74 30.79 2.31
CA GLY A 15 -27.11 29.49 2.12
C GLY A 15 -25.99 29.36 1.10
N GLU A 16 -24.87 28.82 1.59
CA GLU A 16 -24.08 27.84 0.81
C GLU A 16 -23.61 26.72 1.75
N ALA A 17 -24.53 25.79 2.07
CA ALA A 17 -24.22 24.55 2.76
C ALA A 17 -23.47 23.60 1.81
N MET A 18 -22.21 23.91 1.54
CA MET A 18 -21.33 23.06 0.74
C MET A 18 -21.17 21.71 1.43
N MET A 19 -21.89 20.71 0.92
CA MET A 19 -21.71 19.31 1.31
C MET A 19 -20.32 18.89 0.84
N ASP A 20 -19.39 18.77 1.78
CA ASP A 20 -17.99 18.46 1.54
C ASP A 20 -17.82 16.97 1.21
N ASP A 21 -18.33 16.60 0.02
CA ASP A 21 -18.49 15.23 -0.47
C ASP A 21 -17.15 14.66 -0.96
N GLN A 22 -16.17 14.63 -0.04
CA GLN A 22 -14.80 14.16 -0.24
C GLN A 22 -14.78 12.64 -0.43
N ASN A 23 -15.18 12.22 -1.62
CA ASN A 23 -15.16 10.85 -2.11
C ASN A 23 -13.71 10.32 -2.23
N HIS A 24 -13.13 9.95 -1.09
CA HIS A 24 -11.76 9.45 -0.98
C HIS A 24 -11.55 8.03 -1.53
N ASN A 25 -12.55 7.40 -2.14
CA ASN A 25 -12.49 6.04 -2.67
C ASN A 25 -11.87 5.95 -4.09
N ASN A 26 -10.76 6.65 -4.33
CA ASN A 26 -9.93 6.45 -5.53
C ASN A 26 -8.99 5.24 -5.36
N TRP A 27 -9.59 4.05 -5.30
CA TRP A 27 -8.88 2.77 -5.32
C TRP A 27 -8.42 2.36 -6.74
N GLY A 28 -8.93 3.05 -7.78
CA GLY A 28 -8.60 2.81 -9.18
C GLY A 28 -8.70 4.08 -10.03
N ALA A 29 -7.59 4.39 -10.72
CA ALA A 29 -7.33 5.53 -11.61
C ALA A 29 -7.12 6.92 -10.96
N GLY A 30 -5.85 7.31 -10.77
CA GLY A 30 -5.52 8.73 -10.50
C GLY A 30 -4.03 9.08 -10.33
N VAL A 31 -3.29 8.38 -9.46
CA VAL A 31 -2.13 9.00 -8.78
C VAL A 31 -0.74 8.54 -9.28
N TYR A 32 -0.65 7.64 -10.26
CA TYR A 32 0.65 7.14 -10.77
C TYR A 32 1.14 7.79 -12.07
N GLY A 33 0.38 8.72 -12.66
CA GLY A 33 0.70 9.37 -13.94
C GLY A 33 1.61 10.60 -13.87
N ARG A 34 2.10 11.02 -12.68
CA ARG A 34 2.82 12.32 -12.51
C ARG A 34 4.19 12.21 -11.81
N TYR A 35 4.71 10.99 -11.58
CA TYR A 35 6.03 10.77 -10.98
C TYR A 35 7.05 10.08 -11.92
N LEU A 36 6.84 10.17 -13.23
CA LEU A 36 7.72 9.60 -14.27
C LEU A 36 8.35 10.66 -15.19
N LEU A 37 8.47 11.91 -14.73
CA LEU A 37 9.01 13.02 -15.53
C LEU A 37 9.91 14.00 -14.75
N GLU A 38 10.80 13.50 -13.90
CA GLU A 38 12.08 14.19 -13.67
C GLU A 38 13.21 13.18 -13.32
N GLU A 39 13.75 12.51 -14.34
CA GLU A 39 14.97 11.69 -14.21
C GLU A 39 16.20 12.56 -13.92
N ARG A 40 16.42 12.87 -12.64
CA ARG A 40 17.71 13.40 -12.17
C ARG A 40 18.53 12.31 -11.52
N LEU A 41 19.18 11.51 -12.38
CA LEU A 41 20.09 10.42 -12.03
C LEU A 41 21.13 10.87 -10.99
N LEU A 42 20.89 10.53 -9.73
CA LEU A 42 21.93 10.54 -8.70
C LEU A 42 22.84 9.32 -8.94
N PRO A 43 24.14 9.51 -9.24
CA PRO A 43 25.06 8.39 -9.35
C PRO A 43 25.18 7.70 -7.97
N PRO A 44 25.35 6.36 -7.92
CA PRO A 44 25.49 5.65 -6.66
C PRO A 44 26.68 6.21 -5.87
N ALA A 45 26.42 6.66 -4.65
CA ALA A 45 27.45 7.24 -3.78
C ALA A 45 28.48 6.16 -3.42
N GLY A 46 29.67 6.23 -4.05
CA GLY A 46 30.81 5.42 -3.66
C GLY A 46 31.21 5.68 -2.20
N PRO A 47 31.87 4.71 -1.54
CA PRO A 47 32.21 4.82 -0.12
C PRO A 47 33.05 6.09 0.15
N PRO A 48 32.80 6.82 1.26
CA PRO A 48 33.52 8.05 1.56
C PRO A 48 35.04 7.82 1.62
N ARG A 49 35.80 8.66 0.91
CA ARG A 49 37.26 8.69 1.09
C ARG A 49 37.56 9.21 2.50
N PRO A 50 38.48 8.59 3.25
CA PRO A 50 38.91 9.13 4.54
C PRO A 50 39.61 10.47 4.31
N ALA A 51 39.27 11.47 5.13
CA ALA A 51 39.97 12.76 5.13
C ALA A 51 41.42 12.55 5.61
N GLY A 52 42.38 13.17 4.92
CA GLY A 52 43.75 13.29 5.42
C GLY A 52 43.80 14.30 6.59
N PRO A 53 44.71 14.13 7.56
CA PRO A 53 44.82 15.05 8.68
C PRO A 53 45.30 16.43 8.23
N GLU A 54 44.54 17.47 8.58
CA GLU A 54 44.96 18.86 8.37
C GLU A 54 46.13 19.24 9.30
N HIS A 55 47.12 19.95 8.76
CA HIS A 55 48.37 20.24 9.46
C HIS A 55 48.50 21.74 9.74
N ASN A 56 48.11 22.17 10.96
CA ASN A 56 48.26 23.55 11.42
C ASN A 56 49.38 23.68 12.46
N GLY A 57 50.39 24.49 12.16
CA GLY A 57 51.52 24.77 13.04
C GLY A 57 52.52 25.70 12.33
N ALA A 58 52.62 26.95 12.78
CA ALA A 58 53.45 27.97 12.13
C ALA A 58 54.96 27.77 12.45
N GLY A 59 55.81 28.15 11.49
CA GLY A 59 57.23 27.80 11.50
C GLY A 59 58.16 28.71 12.30
N LEU A 60 59.45 28.36 12.24
CA LEU A 60 60.59 29.23 12.59
C LEU A 60 61.79 28.90 11.65
N ARG A 61 62.90 29.64 11.78
CA ARG A 61 63.81 29.98 10.66
C ARG A 61 65.29 29.79 11.00
N GLY A 62 66.06 29.09 10.14
CA GLY A 62 67.51 29.36 9.97
C GLY A 62 68.46 28.16 9.79
N CYS A 63 69.33 28.30 8.77
CA CYS A 63 70.75 27.88 8.70
C CYS A 63 71.16 26.39 8.82
N GLU A 64 71.40 25.74 7.67
CA GLU A 64 72.73 25.45 7.05
C GLU A 64 73.99 25.09 7.91
N PRO A 65 74.98 24.35 7.36
CA PRO A 65 75.13 22.94 7.76
C PRO A 65 76.55 22.53 8.22
N GLY A 66 76.68 21.27 8.67
CA GLY A 66 77.96 20.60 8.91
C GLY A 66 77.77 19.07 8.99
N GLY A 67 78.77 18.29 8.57
CA GLY A 67 78.66 16.83 8.52
C GLY A 67 79.98 16.10 8.74
N ALA A 68 79.91 14.79 9.00
CA ALA A 68 81.05 13.87 9.04
C ALA A 68 80.59 12.42 8.78
N ALA A 69 81.50 11.58 8.28
CA ALA A 69 81.19 10.22 7.82
C ALA A 69 81.11 9.17 8.94
N GLY A 70 80.34 8.10 8.68
CA GLY A 70 80.34 6.84 9.44
C GLY A 70 80.07 5.66 8.51
N ARG A 71 80.71 4.50 8.72
CA ARG A 71 80.70 3.35 7.80
C ARG A 71 80.09 2.08 8.44
N ALA A 72 79.49 1.27 7.56
CA ALA A 72 79.25 -0.17 7.69
C ALA A 72 78.22 -0.66 8.73
N GLY A 73 77.63 -1.83 8.44
CA GLY A 73 76.64 -2.51 9.29
C GLY A 73 75.55 -3.22 8.49
N ALA A 74 75.85 -4.37 7.88
CA ALA A 74 74.85 -5.19 7.21
C ALA A 74 74.26 -6.21 8.18
N ALA A 75 72.94 -6.18 8.38
CA ALA A 75 72.18 -7.20 9.09
C ALA A 75 70.80 -7.34 8.44
N GLY A 76 70.43 -8.56 8.02
CA GLY A 76 69.15 -8.82 7.37
C GLY A 76 68.02 -8.96 8.39
N ALA A 77 66.97 -8.16 8.24
CA ALA A 77 65.71 -8.35 8.94
C ALA A 77 64.56 -8.45 7.91
N ILE A 78 64.16 -9.67 7.57
CA ILE A 78 62.87 -9.89 6.91
C ILE A 78 61.80 -9.68 7.99
N ALA A 79 61.41 -8.43 8.18
CA ALA A 79 60.24 -8.07 8.97
C ALA A 79 59.01 -8.67 8.28
N ALA A 80 58.51 -9.78 8.82
CA ALA A 80 57.27 -10.39 8.34
C ALA A 80 56.15 -9.34 8.41
N ILE A 81 55.57 -9.00 7.26
CA ILE A 81 54.45 -8.07 7.19
C ILE A 81 53.25 -8.76 7.84
N ASN A 82 53.03 -8.47 9.12
CA ASN A 82 51.88 -8.93 9.86
C ASN A 82 50.63 -8.21 9.32
N ILE A 83 49.89 -8.87 8.44
CA ILE A 83 48.62 -8.37 7.89
C ILE A 83 47.52 -8.55 8.95
N SER A 84 47.67 -7.84 10.07
CA SER A 84 46.76 -7.89 11.20
C SER A 84 45.52 -7.03 10.96
N ALA A 85 44.43 -7.69 10.56
CA ALA A 85 43.06 -7.35 10.96
C ALA A 85 42.57 -5.89 10.77
N SER A 86 42.99 -5.19 9.71
CA SER A 86 42.51 -3.82 9.41
C SER A 86 41.33 -3.75 8.41
N THR A 87 40.83 -4.90 7.92
CA THR A 87 39.57 -5.01 7.17
C THR A 87 38.35 -5.19 8.07
N SER A 88 38.53 -5.61 9.33
CA SER A 88 37.46 -5.97 10.28
C SER A 88 36.62 -4.80 10.80
N LYS A 89 36.73 -3.59 10.22
CA LYS A 89 35.88 -2.43 10.56
C LYS A 89 34.59 -2.34 9.73
N PHE A 90 34.48 -3.11 8.65
CA PHE A 90 33.26 -3.21 7.82
C PHE A 90 32.44 -4.48 8.07
N LEU A 91 32.86 -5.35 9.00
CA LEU A 91 32.27 -6.68 9.23
C LEU A 91 31.70 -6.86 10.66
N MET A 92 31.30 -5.78 11.33
CA MET A 92 30.80 -5.79 12.72
C MET A 92 29.37 -5.24 12.86
N ASN A 93 28.48 -5.60 11.93
CA ASN A 93 27.02 -5.52 12.11
C ASN A 93 26.33 -6.48 11.12
N VAL A 94 26.81 -7.73 11.06
CA VAL A 94 26.05 -8.82 10.42
C VAL A 94 24.84 -9.11 11.31
N ILE A 95 23.64 -8.79 10.83
CA ILE A 95 22.41 -9.16 11.53
C ILE A 95 22.31 -10.69 11.48
N THR A 96 22.42 -11.37 12.62
CA THR A 96 22.20 -12.82 12.66
C THR A 96 20.72 -13.14 12.48
N ILE A 97 20.41 -14.40 12.15
CA ILE A 97 19.01 -14.88 12.10
C ILE A 97 18.32 -14.70 13.46
N GLU A 98 19.08 -14.75 14.57
CA GLU A 98 18.55 -14.55 15.91
C GLU A 98 18.31 -13.06 16.23
N ASP A 99 19.20 -12.16 15.81
CA ASP A 99 18.97 -10.70 15.89
C ASP A 99 17.74 -10.32 15.08
N TYR A 100 17.61 -10.85 13.85
CA TYR A 100 16.45 -10.64 13.01
C TYR A 100 15.16 -11.04 13.74
N LYS A 101 15.07 -12.27 14.29
CA LYS A 101 13.88 -12.79 14.98
C LYS A 101 13.56 -12.07 16.29
N SER A 102 14.58 -11.70 17.07
CA SER A 102 14.41 -11.11 18.40
C SER A 102 14.24 -9.59 18.40
N THR A 103 14.86 -8.89 17.45
CA THR A 103 15.10 -7.44 17.55
C THR A 103 14.59 -6.65 16.35
N TYR A 104 14.51 -7.23 15.14
CA TYR A 104 14.06 -6.54 13.94
C TYR A 104 12.62 -6.94 13.55
N TRP A 105 12.35 -8.24 13.38
CA TRP A 105 11.03 -8.75 13.02
C TRP A 105 9.92 -8.28 13.98
N PRO A 106 10.06 -8.30 15.33
CA PRO A 106 8.96 -7.89 16.21
C PRO A 106 8.53 -6.42 16.05
N LYS A 107 9.43 -5.55 15.55
CA LYS A 107 9.11 -4.15 15.23
C LYS A 107 8.32 -4.06 13.93
N LEU A 108 8.67 -4.87 12.93
CA LEU A 108 7.91 -4.99 11.68
C LEU A 108 6.54 -5.61 11.96
N ASP A 109 6.48 -6.71 12.70
CA ASP A 109 5.26 -7.43 13.07
C ASP A 109 4.24 -6.55 13.80
N SER A 110 4.69 -5.76 14.78
CA SER A 110 3.86 -4.81 15.52
C SER A 110 3.37 -3.66 14.65
N ALA A 111 4.21 -3.14 13.75
CA ALA A 111 3.81 -2.11 12.78
C ALA A 111 2.80 -2.65 11.75
N ILE A 112 3.00 -3.86 11.24
CA ILE A 112 2.06 -4.54 10.33
C ILE A 112 0.72 -4.77 11.04
N ASP A 113 0.70 -5.23 12.29
CA ASP A 113 -0.54 -5.44 13.04
C ASP A 113 -1.32 -4.13 13.16
N GLN A 114 -0.67 -3.06 13.64
CA GLN A 114 -1.27 -1.73 13.79
C GLN A 114 -1.81 -1.16 12.46
N LEU A 115 -1.08 -1.32 11.35
CA LEU A 115 -1.54 -0.89 10.02
C LEU A 115 -2.76 -1.70 9.54
N LEU A 116 -2.82 -2.99 9.85
CA LEU A 116 -3.96 -3.85 9.50
C LEU A 116 -5.19 -3.60 10.41
N THR A 117 -5.01 -3.10 11.63
CA THR A 117 -6.11 -2.86 12.60
C THR A 117 -6.58 -1.40 12.66
N GLN A 118 -6.05 -0.50 11.83
CA GLN A 118 -6.37 0.94 11.88
C GLN A 118 -7.78 1.25 11.38
N SER A 119 -8.53 2.11 12.10
CA SER A 119 -9.76 2.73 11.57
C SER A 119 -9.43 4.00 10.77
N PRO A 120 -10.21 4.35 9.73
CA PRO A 120 -10.05 5.64 9.03
C PRO A 120 -10.16 6.82 10.00
N GLY A 121 -9.09 7.62 10.10
CA GLY A 121 -9.00 8.77 11.00
C GLY A 121 -8.19 8.53 12.29
N ASP A 122 -7.88 7.28 12.65
CA ASP A 122 -7.07 7.00 13.84
C ASP A 122 -5.61 7.43 13.65
N TYR A 123 -5.02 8.07 14.67
CA TYR A 123 -3.59 8.36 14.71
C TYR A 123 -2.78 7.09 14.94
N ILE A 124 -1.87 6.78 14.00
CA ILE A 124 -0.98 5.61 14.10
C ILE A 124 0.34 6.01 14.77
N PRO A 125 0.74 5.41 15.92
CA PRO A 125 2.00 5.70 16.60
C PRO A 125 3.22 5.01 15.96
N ILE A 126 3.29 4.96 14.62
CA ILE A 126 4.38 4.34 13.85
C ILE A 126 5.29 5.41 13.25
N SER A 127 6.60 5.33 13.53
CA SER A 127 7.60 6.04 12.74
C SER A 127 7.88 5.28 11.44
N TYR A 128 7.29 5.74 10.34
CA TYR A 128 7.51 5.17 8.99
C TYR A 128 9.00 5.13 8.62
N GLU A 129 9.78 6.15 9.00
CA GLU A 129 11.23 6.20 8.82
C GLU A 129 11.95 5.04 9.53
N GLN A 130 11.58 4.74 10.78
CA GLN A 130 12.20 3.65 11.54
C GLN A 130 11.83 2.28 10.97
N ILE A 131 10.59 2.08 10.53
CA ILE A 131 10.15 0.81 9.92
C ILE A 131 10.82 0.61 8.56
N TYR A 132 10.84 1.62 7.68
CA TYR A 132 11.56 1.56 6.41
C TYR A 132 13.07 1.31 6.62
N SER A 133 13.68 2.00 7.59
CA SER A 133 15.09 1.78 7.98
C SER A 133 15.35 0.38 8.53
N CYS A 134 14.37 -0.23 9.19
CA CYS A 134 14.42 -1.61 9.69
C CYS A 134 14.39 -2.60 8.50
N VAL A 135 13.47 -2.41 7.55
CA VAL A 135 13.37 -3.21 6.32
C VAL A 135 14.67 -3.12 5.52
N TYR A 136 15.15 -1.91 5.22
CA TYR A 136 16.39 -1.68 4.47
C TYR A 136 17.58 -2.43 5.08
N LYS A 137 17.81 -2.29 6.39
CA LYS A 137 18.92 -2.95 7.09
C LYS A 137 18.86 -4.47 6.98
N CYS A 138 17.68 -5.07 7.12
CA CYS A 138 17.52 -6.52 7.02
C CYS A 138 17.72 -7.04 5.59
N VAL A 139 17.23 -6.32 4.57
CA VAL A 139 17.42 -6.66 3.15
C VAL A 139 18.90 -6.56 2.76
N CYS A 140 19.62 -5.51 3.17
CA CYS A 140 21.06 -5.40 2.94
C CYS A 140 21.87 -6.50 3.64
N GLN A 141 21.32 -7.13 4.69
CA GLN A 141 21.90 -8.26 5.41
C GLN A 141 21.33 -9.62 4.93
N GLN A 142 20.76 -9.66 3.72
CA GLN A 142 20.26 -10.86 3.02
C GLN A 142 19.04 -11.56 3.64
N HIS A 143 18.33 -10.95 4.60
CA HIS A 143 17.13 -11.55 5.23
C HIS A 143 15.83 -11.39 4.42
N SER A 144 15.89 -10.97 3.16
CA SER A 144 14.71 -10.65 2.33
C SER A 144 13.74 -11.82 2.14
N GLU A 145 14.26 -13.04 1.99
CA GLU A 145 13.46 -14.25 1.79
C GLU A 145 12.68 -14.63 3.06
N GLN A 146 13.37 -14.60 4.21
CA GLN A 146 12.78 -14.80 5.52
C GLN A 146 11.73 -13.71 5.81
N MET A 147 12.05 -12.44 5.56
CA MET A 147 11.12 -11.32 5.75
C MET A 147 9.87 -11.41 4.89
N TYR A 148 10.01 -11.80 3.62
CA TYR A 148 8.86 -12.05 2.75
C TYR A 148 7.99 -13.19 3.29
N SER A 149 8.61 -14.31 3.67
CA SER A 149 7.88 -15.45 4.27
C SER A 149 7.14 -15.06 5.55
N ASP A 150 7.76 -14.26 6.43
CA ASP A 150 7.15 -13.84 7.68
C ASP A 150 6.05 -12.78 7.46
N LEU A 151 6.22 -11.85 6.51
CA LEU A 151 5.19 -10.88 6.09
C LEU A 151 3.94 -11.57 5.54
N ILE A 152 4.12 -12.48 4.57
CA ILE A 152 3.03 -13.26 3.97
C ILE A 152 2.29 -14.08 5.07
N LYS A 153 3.04 -14.73 5.96
CA LYS A 153 2.48 -15.51 7.07
C LYS A 153 1.71 -14.65 8.08
N LYS A 154 2.24 -13.49 8.48
CA LYS A 154 1.59 -12.52 9.38
C LYS A 154 0.27 -12.02 8.79
N ILE A 155 0.28 -11.64 7.51
CA ILE A 155 -0.92 -11.14 6.82
C ILE A 155 -1.95 -12.26 6.63
N THR A 156 -1.53 -13.46 6.22
CA THR A 156 -2.39 -14.66 6.16
C THR A 156 -3.08 -14.94 7.50
N ASN A 157 -2.32 -14.96 8.60
CA ASN A 157 -2.85 -15.18 9.95
C ASN A 157 -3.84 -14.10 10.40
N HIS A 158 -3.70 -12.86 9.93
CA HIS A 158 -4.69 -11.80 10.16
C HIS A 158 -5.96 -12.04 9.33
N LEU A 159 -5.82 -12.28 8.03
CA LEU A 159 -6.94 -12.49 7.10
C LEU A 159 -7.79 -13.72 7.47
N GLU A 160 -7.19 -14.77 8.00
CA GLU A 160 -7.93 -15.94 8.51
C GLU A 160 -8.69 -15.68 9.81
N ARG A 161 -8.34 -14.65 10.59
CA ARG A 161 -9.18 -14.19 11.72
C ARG A 161 -10.35 -13.37 11.18
N VAL A 162 -10.09 -12.40 10.31
CA VAL A 162 -11.11 -11.58 9.63
C VAL A 162 -12.16 -12.46 8.94
N SER A 163 -11.76 -13.51 8.21
CA SER A 163 -12.71 -14.43 7.57
C SER A 163 -13.58 -15.20 8.59
N LYS A 164 -13.04 -15.59 9.76
CA LYS A 164 -13.82 -16.26 10.82
C LYS A 164 -14.78 -15.28 11.51
N GLU A 165 -14.35 -14.05 11.73
CA GLU A 165 -15.16 -12.96 12.29
C GLU A 165 -16.31 -12.56 11.35
N LEU A 166 -16.07 -12.56 10.04
CA LEU A 166 -17.09 -12.40 9.00
C LEU A 166 -18.04 -13.62 8.93
N GLN A 167 -17.54 -14.86 9.03
CA GLN A 167 -18.40 -16.07 9.08
C GLN A 167 -19.31 -16.09 10.31
N ALA A 168 -18.87 -15.51 11.43
CA ALA A 168 -19.67 -15.39 12.66
C ALA A 168 -20.58 -14.15 12.71
N SER A 169 -20.62 -13.33 11.65
CA SER A 169 -21.42 -12.10 11.61
C SER A 169 -22.87 -12.36 11.16
N PRO A 170 -23.87 -11.64 11.72
CA PRO A 170 -25.26 -11.82 11.34
C PRO A 170 -25.52 -11.36 9.89
N PRO A 171 -26.49 -11.98 9.16
CA PRO A 171 -26.75 -11.66 7.76
C PRO A 171 -26.98 -10.17 7.48
N ASP A 172 -27.76 -9.52 8.35
CA ASP A 172 -28.18 -8.12 8.20
C ASP A 172 -27.00 -7.12 8.17
N LEU A 173 -25.90 -7.45 8.85
CA LEU A 173 -24.68 -6.64 8.91
C LEU A 173 -23.52 -7.22 8.06
N TYR A 174 -23.75 -8.35 7.39
CA TYR A 174 -22.69 -9.11 6.71
C TYR A 174 -22.04 -8.31 5.58
N ILE A 175 -22.85 -7.60 4.79
CA ILE A 175 -22.37 -6.80 3.65
C ILE A 175 -21.56 -5.58 4.14
N GLU A 176 -22.05 -4.89 5.16
CA GLU A 176 -21.35 -3.74 5.75
C GLU A 176 -20.01 -4.16 6.37
N ARG A 177 -19.99 -5.26 7.14
CA ARG A 177 -18.77 -5.79 7.73
C ARG A 177 -17.76 -6.27 6.68
N PHE A 178 -18.22 -6.88 5.58
CA PHE A 178 -17.36 -7.22 4.46
C PHE A 178 -16.76 -5.97 3.78
N ASN A 179 -17.55 -4.91 3.59
CA ASN A 179 -17.07 -3.63 3.08
C ASN A 179 -16.02 -2.98 3.99
N ILE A 180 -16.25 -2.98 5.32
CA ILE A 180 -15.28 -2.46 6.30
C ILE A 180 -13.98 -3.25 6.21
N ALA A 181 -14.02 -4.59 6.29
CA ALA A 181 -12.84 -5.44 6.21
C ALA A 181 -12.06 -5.26 4.89
N LEU A 182 -12.76 -5.13 3.77
CA LEU A 182 -12.19 -4.89 2.45
C LEU A 182 -11.51 -3.50 2.36
N GLY A 183 -12.21 -2.43 2.76
CA GLY A 183 -11.68 -1.07 2.73
C GLY A 183 -10.49 -0.87 3.68
N GLN A 184 -10.58 -1.41 4.89
CA GLN A 184 -9.52 -1.42 5.90
C GLN A 184 -8.26 -2.12 5.38
N TYR A 185 -8.41 -3.32 4.78
CA TYR A 185 -7.26 -4.04 4.22
C TYR A 185 -6.63 -3.30 3.03
N MET A 186 -7.44 -2.82 2.07
CA MET A 186 -6.94 -2.06 0.92
C MET A 186 -6.26 -0.74 1.31
N GLY A 187 -6.72 -0.10 2.40
CA GLY A 187 -6.06 1.03 3.04
C GLY A 187 -4.71 0.66 3.65
N ALA A 188 -4.65 -0.42 4.44
CA ALA A 188 -3.42 -0.93 5.02
C ALA A 188 -2.35 -1.21 3.94
N LEU A 189 -2.74 -1.73 2.77
CA LEU A 189 -1.82 -1.94 1.65
C LEU A 189 -1.16 -0.65 1.12
N GLN A 190 -1.83 0.50 1.20
CA GLN A 190 -1.24 1.79 0.78
C GLN A 190 -0.04 2.19 1.65
N SER A 191 -0.03 1.76 2.92
CA SER A 191 1.07 2.00 3.86
C SER A 191 2.10 0.87 3.89
N ILE A 192 1.65 -0.39 3.79
CA ILE A 192 2.52 -1.57 3.85
C ILE A 192 3.41 -1.67 2.60
N VAL A 193 2.87 -1.49 1.39
CA VAL A 193 3.67 -1.68 0.16
C VAL A 193 4.84 -0.69 0.05
N PRO A 194 4.68 0.62 0.33
CA PRO A 194 5.81 1.56 0.37
C PRO A 194 6.84 1.25 1.47
N LEU A 195 6.42 0.80 2.66
CA LEU A 195 7.35 0.42 3.73
C LEU A 195 8.25 -0.76 3.34
N PHE A 196 7.72 -1.69 2.53
CA PHE A 196 8.44 -2.87 2.05
C PHE A 196 8.99 -2.74 0.61
N ILE A 197 8.95 -1.54 0.00
CA ILE A 197 9.36 -1.33 -1.41
C ILE A 197 10.80 -1.77 -1.71
N TYR A 198 11.71 -1.65 -0.75
CA TYR A 198 13.09 -2.10 -0.91
C TYR A 198 13.21 -3.63 -0.96
N MET A 199 12.37 -4.36 -0.21
CA MET A 199 12.24 -5.81 -0.36
C MET A 199 11.59 -6.19 -1.69
N ASN A 200 10.59 -5.42 -2.15
CA ASN A 200 9.95 -5.64 -3.45
C ASN A 200 10.98 -5.57 -4.59
N LYS A 201 11.74 -4.47 -4.67
CA LYS A 201 12.78 -4.29 -5.70
C LYS A 201 13.92 -5.32 -5.63
N PHE A 202 14.49 -5.57 -4.45
CA PHE A 202 15.71 -6.38 -4.31
C PHE A 202 15.47 -7.88 -4.06
N TYR A 203 14.21 -8.33 -4.05
CA TYR A 203 13.89 -9.75 -3.90
C TYR A 203 12.69 -10.20 -4.75
N ILE A 204 11.54 -9.53 -4.65
CA ILE A 204 10.29 -10.05 -5.24
C ILE A 204 10.29 -9.83 -6.76
N GLU A 205 10.54 -8.61 -7.22
CA GLU A 205 10.65 -8.31 -8.66
C GLU A 205 11.86 -9.05 -9.28
N THR A 206 13.01 -9.02 -8.60
CA THR A 206 14.30 -9.45 -9.19
C THR A 206 14.63 -10.94 -9.04
N LYS A 207 14.06 -11.66 -8.07
CA LYS A 207 14.25 -13.12 -7.93
C LYS A 207 12.97 -13.94 -8.13
N LEU A 208 11.80 -13.37 -7.84
CA LEU A 208 10.52 -14.07 -7.92
C LEU A 208 9.65 -13.66 -9.13
N ASN A 209 10.06 -12.61 -9.86
CA ASN A 209 9.35 -12.04 -11.02
C ASN A 209 7.85 -11.79 -10.73
N ARG A 210 7.58 -11.15 -9.58
CA ARG A 210 6.25 -10.76 -9.08
C ARG A 210 6.30 -9.37 -8.45
N ASP A 211 5.15 -8.81 -8.09
CA ASP A 211 5.03 -7.59 -7.29
C ASP A 211 4.38 -7.88 -5.93
N LEU A 212 4.84 -7.18 -4.89
CA LEU A 212 4.31 -7.32 -3.52
C LEU A 212 2.84 -6.94 -3.39
N LYS A 213 2.36 -5.90 -4.08
CA LYS A 213 0.96 -5.47 -4.01
C LYS A 213 0.05 -6.56 -4.55
N ASP A 214 0.40 -7.16 -5.68
CA ASP A 214 -0.36 -8.23 -6.31
C ASP A 214 -0.38 -9.50 -5.43
N ASP A 215 0.77 -9.86 -4.85
CA ASP A 215 0.86 -10.95 -3.85
C ASP A 215 -0.07 -10.71 -2.64
N LEU A 216 -0.15 -9.48 -2.13
CA LEU A 216 -0.99 -9.16 -0.97
C LEU A 216 -2.49 -9.03 -1.31
N ILE A 217 -2.84 -8.47 -2.47
CA ILE A 217 -4.23 -8.49 -3.01
C ILE A 217 -4.70 -9.93 -3.19
N LYS A 218 -3.81 -10.81 -3.69
CA LYS A 218 -4.07 -12.24 -3.81
C LYS A 218 -4.35 -12.90 -2.45
N LEU A 219 -3.62 -12.57 -1.38
CA LEU A 219 -3.91 -13.11 -0.04
C LEU A 219 -5.33 -12.78 0.44
N PHE A 220 -5.83 -11.56 0.26
CA PHE A 220 -7.22 -11.24 0.61
C PHE A 220 -8.21 -12.00 -0.28
N THR A 221 -7.88 -12.18 -1.56
CA THR A 221 -8.69 -12.94 -2.52
C THR A 221 -8.88 -14.38 -2.04
N GLU A 222 -7.79 -15.09 -1.74
CA GLU A 222 -7.79 -16.52 -1.37
C GLU A 222 -8.21 -16.76 0.09
N HIS A 223 -7.71 -15.97 1.05
CA HIS A 223 -7.98 -16.22 2.48
C HIS A 223 -9.30 -15.60 2.97
N VAL A 224 -9.87 -14.63 2.25
CA VAL A 224 -11.17 -14.01 2.56
C VAL A 224 -12.13 -14.17 1.39
N ALA A 225 -12.00 -13.38 0.33
CA ALA A 225 -13.09 -13.12 -0.61
C ALA A 225 -13.67 -14.39 -1.29
N GLU A 226 -12.84 -15.34 -1.73
CA GLU A 226 -13.30 -16.63 -2.28
C GLU A 226 -14.20 -17.43 -1.33
N LYS A 227 -13.95 -17.36 -0.02
CA LYS A 227 -14.72 -18.08 1.01
C LYS A 227 -16.06 -17.40 1.31
N HIS A 228 -16.18 -16.11 0.99
CA HIS A 228 -17.36 -15.29 1.27
C HIS A 228 -18.23 -15.02 0.03
N ILE A 229 -17.67 -15.07 -1.19
CA ILE A 229 -18.33 -14.60 -2.43
C ILE A 229 -19.70 -15.27 -2.69
N TYR A 230 -19.82 -16.57 -2.44
CA TYR A 230 -21.06 -17.33 -2.66
C TYR A 230 -22.19 -16.99 -1.67
N ASN A 231 -21.87 -16.47 -0.48
CA ASN A 231 -22.86 -15.95 0.47
C ASN A 231 -23.12 -14.45 0.24
N LEU A 232 -22.07 -13.71 -0.14
CA LEU A 232 -22.13 -12.27 -0.39
C LEU A 232 -22.96 -11.92 -1.64
N MET A 233 -22.77 -12.62 -2.77
CA MET A 233 -23.43 -12.31 -4.04
C MET A 233 -24.96 -12.35 -3.98
N PRO A 234 -25.61 -13.39 -3.41
CA PRO A 234 -27.07 -13.40 -3.22
C PRO A 234 -27.56 -12.20 -2.41
N LEU A 235 -26.89 -11.87 -1.30
CA LEU A 235 -27.28 -10.76 -0.43
C LEU A 235 -27.11 -9.39 -1.14
N LEU A 236 -26.09 -9.22 -2.00
CA LEU A 236 -25.93 -8.00 -2.82
C LEU A 236 -27.04 -7.88 -3.88
N LEU A 237 -27.48 -9.00 -4.47
CA LEU A 237 -28.55 -9.04 -5.46
C LEU A 237 -29.94 -8.79 -4.84
N GLU A 238 -30.15 -9.24 -3.60
CA GLU A 238 -31.31 -8.89 -2.78
C GLU A 238 -31.27 -7.39 -2.41
N ALA A 239 -30.16 -6.91 -1.87
CA ALA A 239 -30.01 -5.52 -1.43
C ALA A 239 -30.06 -4.47 -2.56
N GLN A 240 -29.72 -4.80 -3.81
CA GLN A 240 -29.99 -3.88 -4.94
C GLN A 240 -31.48 -3.77 -5.30
N SER A 241 -32.29 -4.73 -4.85
CA SER A 241 -33.72 -4.85 -5.17
C SER A 241 -34.61 -4.24 -4.07
N THR A 242 -34.06 -4.11 -2.86
CA THR A 242 -34.72 -3.49 -1.69
C THR A 242 -34.27 -2.04 -1.49
N PRO A 243 -35.15 -1.04 -1.68
CA PRO A 243 -34.81 0.36 -1.45
C PRO A 243 -34.28 0.62 -0.03
N PHE A 244 -33.25 1.47 0.08
CA PHE A 244 -32.63 1.92 1.33
C PHE A 244 -31.97 0.85 2.22
N GLN A 245 -31.95 -0.43 1.83
CA GLN A 245 -31.29 -1.48 2.63
C GLN A 245 -29.78 -1.26 2.77
N ILE A 246 -29.12 -0.73 1.73
CA ILE A 246 -27.68 -0.45 1.69
C ILE A 246 -27.41 0.86 0.96
N THR A 247 -26.41 1.63 1.42
CA THR A 247 -26.02 2.89 0.77
C THR A 247 -25.36 2.64 -0.60
N PRO A 248 -25.63 3.47 -1.63
CA PRO A 248 -25.03 3.31 -2.95
C PRO A 248 -23.50 3.32 -2.94
N SER A 249 -22.89 4.05 -2.00
CA SER A 249 -21.43 4.07 -1.76
C SER A 249 -20.90 2.71 -1.29
N THR A 250 -21.55 2.06 -0.32
CA THR A 250 -21.18 0.69 0.13
C THR A 250 -21.28 -0.31 -1.01
N MET A 251 -22.38 -0.29 -1.78
CA MET A 251 -22.56 -1.17 -2.94
C MET A 251 -21.46 -0.93 -3.99
N ALA A 252 -21.18 0.32 -4.33
CA ALA A 252 -20.12 0.68 -5.29
C ALA A 252 -18.73 0.26 -4.82
N ASN A 253 -18.41 0.43 -3.54
CA ASN A 253 -17.12 0.06 -2.95
C ASN A 253 -16.89 -1.46 -3.01
N ILE A 254 -17.88 -2.26 -2.62
CA ILE A 254 -17.80 -3.72 -2.69
C ILE A 254 -17.66 -4.16 -4.15
N VAL A 255 -18.50 -3.68 -5.06
CA VAL A 255 -18.46 -4.10 -6.48
C VAL A 255 -17.11 -3.76 -7.13
N LYS A 256 -16.58 -2.55 -6.91
CA LYS A 256 -15.25 -2.15 -7.40
C LYS A 256 -14.11 -2.93 -6.74
N GLY A 257 -14.19 -3.20 -5.44
CA GLY A 257 -13.17 -3.97 -4.72
C GLY A 257 -13.16 -5.45 -5.11
N LEU A 258 -14.34 -6.07 -5.29
CA LEU A 258 -14.46 -7.44 -5.81
C LEU A 258 -13.90 -7.55 -7.23
N TYR A 259 -14.17 -6.58 -8.11
CA TYR A 259 -13.56 -6.53 -9.44
C TYR A 259 -12.03 -6.36 -9.38
N THR A 260 -11.52 -5.60 -8.41
CA THR A 260 -10.08 -5.40 -8.19
C THR A 260 -9.38 -6.66 -7.66
N LEU A 261 -10.09 -7.48 -6.86
CA LEU A 261 -9.62 -8.79 -6.38
C LEU A 261 -9.66 -9.85 -7.48
N ARG A 262 -10.78 -9.93 -8.24
CA ARG A 262 -10.94 -10.84 -9.38
C ARG A 262 -12.01 -10.35 -10.37
N PRO A 263 -11.62 -9.87 -11.57
CA PRO A 263 -12.57 -9.45 -12.61
C PRO A 263 -13.55 -10.54 -13.06
N GLU A 264 -13.17 -11.82 -12.97
CA GLU A 264 -13.99 -12.95 -13.41
C GLU A 264 -15.34 -13.05 -12.67
N TRP A 265 -15.45 -12.54 -11.43
CA TRP A 265 -16.70 -12.54 -10.67
C TRP A 265 -17.80 -11.68 -11.29
N VAL A 266 -17.50 -10.83 -12.29
CA VAL A 266 -18.50 -10.17 -13.14
C VAL A 266 -19.48 -11.18 -13.74
N GLN A 267 -19.01 -12.39 -14.09
CA GLN A 267 -19.86 -13.45 -14.65
C GLN A 267 -20.96 -13.92 -13.69
N MET A 268 -20.79 -13.75 -12.37
CA MET A 268 -21.79 -14.15 -11.37
C MET A 268 -22.97 -13.18 -11.30
N ALA A 269 -22.76 -11.89 -11.62
CA ALA A 269 -23.78 -10.85 -11.52
C ALA A 269 -23.57 -9.70 -12.53
N PRO A 270 -23.58 -9.93 -13.86
CA PRO A 270 -23.08 -8.95 -14.83
C PRO A 270 -23.81 -7.59 -14.74
N ALA A 271 -25.13 -7.62 -14.56
CA ALA A 271 -25.99 -6.43 -14.42
C ALA A 271 -25.88 -5.70 -13.06
N LEU A 272 -25.18 -6.27 -12.07
CA LEU A 272 -24.78 -5.57 -10.84
C LEU A 272 -23.46 -4.82 -11.08
N PHE A 273 -22.45 -5.50 -11.64
CA PHE A 273 -21.14 -4.90 -11.91
C PHE A 273 -21.24 -3.74 -12.92
N SER A 274 -22.06 -3.86 -13.96
CA SER A 274 -22.22 -2.82 -15.00
C SER A 274 -22.83 -1.50 -14.51
N LYS A 275 -23.44 -1.47 -13.32
CA LYS A 275 -23.95 -0.24 -12.69
C LYS A 275 -22.85 0.62 -12.08
N PHE A 276 -21.72 0.02 -11.72
CA PHE A 276 -20.64 0.68 -10.96
C PHE A 276 -19.28 0.67 -11.67
N ILE A 277 -19.14 -0.11 -12.74
CA ILE A 277 -17.91 -0.27 -13.53
C ILE A 277 -18.25 -0.09 -15.02
N PRO A 278 -17.77 0.99 -15.69
CA PRO A 278 -18.02 1.21 -17.11
C PRO A 278 -17.27 0.18 -17.97
N ASN A 279 -17.83 -0.16 -19.12
CA ASN A 279 -17.23 -1.06 -20.12
C ASN A 279 -16.88 -2.47 -19.59
N VAL A 280 -17.53 -2.92 -18.52
CA VAL A 280 -17.29 -4.24 -17.89
C VAL A 280 -18.02 -5.39 -18.59
N LEU A 281 -19.01 -5.07 -19.42
CA LEU A 281 -19.71 -6.02 -20.30
C LEU A 281 -19.10 -5.96 -21.71
N PRO A 282 -19.19 -7.05 -22.50
CA PRO A 282 -18.83 -7.00 -23.92
C PRO A 282 -19.58 -5.89 -24.66
N PRO A 283 -18.96 -5.25 -25.67
CA PRO A 283 -19.68 -4.33 -26.55
C PRO A 283 -20.74 -5.10 -27.34
N ALA A 284 -21.96 -4.56 -27.37
CA ALA A 284 -23.08 -5.11 -28.14
C ALA A 284 -22.70 -5.33 -29.62
N MET A 285 -22.92 -6.53 -30.14
CA MET A 285 -22.62 -6.87 -31.53
C MET A 285 -23.81 -6.59 -32.45
N GLU A 286 -23.54 -6.27 -33.72
CA GLU A 286 -24.58 -5.98 -34.72
C GLU A 286 -25.58 -7.15 -34.90
N SER A 287 -25.08 -8.40 -34.75
CA SER A 287 -25.89 -9.62 -34.76
C SER A 287 -26.95 -9.70 -33.65
N GLU A 288 -26.74 -9.01 -32.52
CA GLU A 288 -27.58 -9.05 -31.33
C GLU A 288 -28.69 -7.98 -31.37
N LEU A 289 -28.62 -7.02 -32.30
CA LEU A 289 -29.59 -5.92 -32.45
C LEU A 289 -31.04 -6.39 -32.63
N GLN A 290 -31.26 -7.51 -33.32
CA GLN A 290 -32.60 -8.09 -33.46
C GLN A 290 -33.14 -8.65 -32.14
N GLU A 291 -32.28 -9.18 -31.29
CA GLU A 291 -32.67 -9.70 -29.98
C GLU A 291 -32.96 -8.54 -29.02
N TYR A 292 -32.09 -7.52 -28.97
CA TYR A 292 -32.37 -6.31 -28.18
C TYR A 292 -33.67 -5.63 -28.61
N ALA A 293 -33.94 -5.51 -29.92
CA ALA A 293 -35.20 -4.96 -30.41
C ALA A 293 -36.43 -5.80 -29.99
N ALA A 294 -36.31 -7.13 -29.94
CA ALA A 294 -37.36 -8.01 -29.47
C ALA A 294 -37.58 -7.93 -27.93
N GLN A 295 -36.50 -7.76 -27.16
CA GLN A 295 -36.55 -7.51 -25.72
C GLN A 295 -37.22 -6.16 -25.42
N ASP A 296 -36.89 -5.10 -26.16
CA ASP A 296 -37.48 -3.77 -26.00
C ASP A 296 -38.98 -3.77 -26.37
N GLN A 297 -39.36 -4.42 -27.48
CA GLN A 297 -40.77 -4.64 -27.84
C GLN A 297 -41.54 -5.50 -26.82
N LYS A 298 -40.87 -6.37 -26.05
CA LYS A 298 -41.49 -7.09 -24.93
C LYS A 298 -41.74 -6.13 -23.77
N LEU A 299 -40.72 -5.39 -23.32
CA LEU A 299 -40.83 -4.41 -22.24
C LEU A 299 -41.91 -3.35 -22.50
N GLN A 300 -41.96 -2.80 -23.71
CA GLN A 300 -43.00 -1.83 -24.11
C GLN A 300 -44.42 -2.41 -23.99
N ARG A 301 -44.64 -3.69 -24.33
CA ARG A 301 -45.94 -4.36 -24.17
C ARG A 301 -46.29 -4.61 -22.70
N GLU A 302 -45.32 -4.97 -21.87
CA GLU A 302 -45.51 -5.18 -20.43
C GLU A 302 -45.84 -3.86 -19.72
N LEU A 303 -45.17 -2.75 -20.09
CA LEU A 303 -45.50 -1.40 -19.60
C LEU A 303 -46.93 -0.98 -19.97
N ILE A 304 -47.35 -1.18 -21.22
CA ILE A 304 -48.72 -0.88 -21.67
C ILE A 304 -49.76 -1.72 -20.91
N GLN A 305 -49.50 -3.01 -20.67
CA GLN A 305 -50.39 -3.87 -19.88
C GLN A 305 -50.49 -3.42 -18.41
N ASN A 306 -49.41 -2.89 -17.85
CA ASN A 306 -49.36 -2.32 -16.50
C ASN A 306 -49.90 -0.87 -16.43
N GLY A 307 -50.55 -0.36 -17.50
CA GLY A 307 -51.19 0.96 -17.53
C GLY A 307 -50.27 2.14 -17.84
N PHE A 308 -48.99 1.91 -18.12
CA PHE A 308 -48.03 2.94 -18.52
C PHE A 308 -48.13 3.23 -20.03
N THR A 309 -49.26 3.81 -20.44
CA THR A 309 -49.41 4.41 -21.77
C THR A 309 -48.67 5.75 -21.85
N ARG A 310 -48.18 6.08 -23.05
CA ARG A 310 -47.32 7.24 -23.35
C ARG A 310 -48.10 8.50 -23.68
#